data_AF-A0A7C4U4N9-F1
#
_entry.id   AF-A0A7C4U4N9-F1
#
_cell.length_a   1.000
_cell.length_b   1.000
_cell.length_c   1.000
_cell.angle_alpha   90.00
_cell.angle_beta   90.00
_cell.angle_gamma   90.00
#
_symmetry.space_group_name_H-M   'P 1'
#
loop_
_entity.id
_entity.type
_entity.pdbx_description
1 polymer ?
#
loop_
_entity_poly.entity_id
_entity_poly.type
_entity_poly.pdbx_seq_one_letter_code
_entity_poly.pdbx_strand_id
1 'polypeptide(L)'
;MKKFIMVKVKKKISNGVKPKCCIDKKSVVILSQTTEFLKMISEENRLKILCLLREGEKCVCDIWQCLKLPQNLVSHDLRVLKDLNL
;
A
#
# COMPACT_ATOMS: atom_id res chain seq x y z
N MET A 1 26.72 -13.36 10.74
CA MET A 1 25.62 -12.87 11.60
C MET A 1 24.48 -12.35 10.72
N LYS A 2 23.51 -13.19 10.35
CA LYS A 2 22.23 -12.75 9.79
C LYS A 2 21.15 -13.48 10.57
N LYS A 3 20.60 -12.78 11.57
CA LYS A 3 19.58 -13.32 12.47
C LYS A 3 18.30 -13.47 11.66
N PHE A 4 17.82 -14.71 11.60
CA PHE A 4 16.51 -15.10 11.13
C PHE A 4 15.40 -14.22 11.74
N ILE A 5 14.47 -13.74 10.91
CA ILE A 5 13.03 -13.93 11.17
C ILE A 5 12.41 -14.42 9.86
N MET A 6 12.49 -15.73 9.69
CA MET A 6 11.67 -16.47 8.75
C MET A 6 10.28 -16.56 9.39
N VAL A 7 9.33 -15.73 8.94
CA VAL A 7 7.93 -15.92 9.30
C VAL A 7 7.48 -17.24 8.68
N LYS A 8 7.57 -18.31 9.47
CA LYS A 8 6.95 -19.60 9.16
C LYS A 8 5.44 -19.37 9.14
N VAL A 9 4.87 -19.08 7.98
CA VAL A 9 3.45 -19.28 7.75
C VAL A 9 3.22 -20.79 7.84
N LYS A 10 2.84 -21.28 9.03
CA LYS A 10 2.39 -22.65 9.21
C LYS A 10 1.13 -22.84 8.35
N LYS A 11 1.32 -23.44 7.17
CA LYS A 11 0.24 -24.09 6.42
C LYS A 11 -0.38 -25.16 7.31
N LYS A 12 -1.53 -24.87 7.90
CA LYS A 12 -2.65 -25.81 8.13
C LYS A 12 -3.92 -25.02 8.46
N ILE A 13 -4.81 -24.87 7.48
CA ILE A 13 -6.26 -25.03 7.69
C ILE A 13 -6.76 -25.90 6.54
N SER A 14 -7.05 -27.13 6.89
CA SER A 14 -7.92 -28.08 6.20
C SER A 14 -9.38 -27.62 6.31
N ASN A 15 -10.16 -27.96 5.29
CA ASN A 15 -11.62 -27.84 5.10
C ASN A 15 -12.02 -26.73 4.11
N GLY A 16 -12.53 -27.19 2.96
CA GLY A 16 -12.91 -26.40 1.80
C GLY A 16 -14.12 -25.51 2.06
N VAL A 17 -13.86 -24.32 2.58
CA VAL A 17 -14.72 -23.16 2.35
C VAL A 17 -13.94 -22.24 1.45
N LYS A 18 -14.21 -22.27 0.14
CA LYS A 18 -13.78 -21.17 -0.74
C LYS A 18 -14.44 -19.91 -0.19
N PRO A 19 -13.69 -18.90 0.30
CA PRO A 19 -14.29 -17.67 0.78
C PRO A 19 -15.14 -17.05 -0.33
N LYS A 20 -16.28 -16.44 0.01
CA LYS A 20 -17.23 -15.86 -0.95
C LYS A 20 -16.59 -14.93 -1.99
N CYS A 21 -15.40 -14.38 -1.71
CA CYS A 21 -14.64 -13.55 -2.64
C CYS A 21 -14.18 -14.26 -3.93
N CYS A 22 -14.21 -15.61 -3.99
CA CYS A 22 -13.74 -16.40 -5.14
C CYS A 22 -14.86 -17.11 -5.93
N ILE A 23 -16.13 -16.75 -5.71
CA ILE A 23 -17.28 -17.52 -6.23
C ILE A 23 -17.86 -16.90 -7.51
N ASP A 24 -17.78 -15.57 -7.68
CA ASP A 24 -18.48 -14.86 -8.75
C ASP A 24 -17.48 -14.21 -9.72
N LYS A 25 -17.75 -14.26 -11.04
CA LYS A 25 -16.90 -13.61 -12.05
C LYS A 25 -16.71 -12.10 -11.78
N LYS A 26 -17.71 -11.47 -11.15
CA LYS A 26 -17.68 -10.07 -10.69
C LYS A 26 -16.77 -9.86 -9.46
N SER A 27 -16.76 -10.79 -8.50
CA SER A 27 -15.94 -10.67 -7.29
C SER A 27 -14.44 -10.82 -7.60
N VAL A 28 -14.09 -11.64 -8.60
CA VAL A 28 -12.71 -11.82 -9.08
C VAL A 28 -12.13 -10.53 -9.67
N VAL A 29 -12.94 -9.77 -10.44
CA VAL A 29 -12.50 -8.49 -11.03
C VAL A 29 -12.22 -7.46 -9.94
N ILE A 30 -13.12 -7.33 -8.96
CA ILE A 30 -12.93 -6.41 -7.82
C ILE A 30 -11.66 -6.78 -7.04
N LEU A 31 -11.45 -8.08 -6.79
CA LEU A 31 -10.25 -8.54 -6.09
C LEU A 31 -8.96 -8.16 -6.83
N SER A 32 -8.94 -8.27 -8.16
CA SER A 32 -7.80 -7.84 -8.97
C SER A 32 -7.55 -6.34 -8.86
N GLN A 33 -8.60 -5.52 -8.99
CA GLN A 33 -8.50 -4.07 -8.88
C GLN A 33 -8.03 -3.64 -7.48
N THR A 34 -8.58 -4.25 -6.42
CA THR A 34 -8.14 -4.00 -5.04
C THR A 34 -6.69 -4.43 -4.84
N THR A 35 -6.27 -5.56 -5.41
CA THR A 35 -4.88 -6.02 -5.32
C THR A 35 -3.93 -5.05 -6.00
N GLU A 36 -4.29 -4.53 -7.17
CA GLU A 36 -3.49 -3.55 -7.91
C GLU A 36 -3.40 -2.22 -7.15
N PHE A 37 -4.54 -1.71 -6.66
CA PHE A 37 -4.59 -0.53 -5.80
C PHE A 37 -3.70 -0.70 -4.56
N LEU A 38 -3.80 -1.85 -3.87
CA LEU A 38 -3.00 -2.11 -2.67
C LEU A 38 -1.51 -2.20 -2.99
N LYS A 39 -1.12 -2.84 -4.09
CA LYS A 39 0.29 -2.88 -4.53
C LYS A 39 0.82 -1.47 -4.82
N MET A 40 0.00 -0.61 -5.41
CA MET A 40 0.37 0.77 -5.65
C MET A 40 0.47 1.52 -4.32
N ILE A 41 -0.46 1.41 -3.38
CA ILE A 41 -0.39 2.20 -2.14
C ILE A 41 0.62 1.65 -1.10
N SER A 42 0.96 0.36 -1.12
CA SER A 42 1.73 -0.32 -0.07
C SER A 42 3.23 -0.02 -0.03
N GLU A 43 3.69 1.04 -0.70
CA GLU A 43 5.08 1.48 -0.61
C GLU A 43 5.26 2.37 0.63
N GLU A 44 6.41 2.23 1.30
CA GLU A 44 6.62 2.81 2.63
C GLU A 44 6.57 4.34 2.63
N ASN A 45 7.19 5.00 1.64
CA ASN A 45 7.18 6.46 1.54
C ASN A 45 5.79 7.01 1.22
N ARG A 46 5.03 6.35 0.34
CA ARG A 46 3.62 6.69 0.07
C ARG A 46 2.76 6.60 1.33
N LEU A 47 2.93 5.55 2.13
CA LEU A 47 2.22 5.42 3.41
C LEU A 47 2.64 6.51 4.41
N LYS A 48 3.92 6.87 4.48
CA LYS A 48 4.40 8.00 5.31
C LYS A 48 3.79 9.34 4.88
N ILE A 49 3.72 9.59 3.57
CA ILE A 49 3.09 10.79 3.00
C ILE A 49 1.61 10.84 3.39
N LEU A 50 0.87 9.74 3.26
CA LEU A 50 -0.54 9.66 3.66
C LEU A 50 -0.74 9.89 5.16
N CYS A 51 0.14 9.35 6.01
CA CYS A 51 0.10 9.63 7.45
C CYS A 51 0.29 11.12 7.74
N LEU A 52 1.19 11.79 7.03
CA LEU A 52 1.44 13.21 7.20
C LEU A 52 0.27 14.08 6.70
N LEU A 53 -0.32 13.73 5.55
CA LEU A 53 -1.50 14.41 4.99
C LEU A 53 -2.78 14.18 5.81
N ARG A 54 -2.85 13.07 6.55
CA ARG A 54 -3.94 12.81 7.51
C ARG A 54 -4.00 13.85 8.63
N GLU A 55 -2.88 14.50 8.94
CA GLU A 55 -2.81 15.57 9.94
C GLU A 55 -3.23 16.94 9.39
N GLY A 56 -3.52 17.03 8.09
CA GLY A 56 -3.93 18.25 7.39
C GLY A 56 -3.14 18.48 6.11
N GLU A 57 -3.58 19.47 5.34
CA GLU A 57 -2.89 19.89 4.11
C GLU A 57 -1.46 20.35 4.41
N LYS A 58 -0.50 19.89 3.60
CA LYS A 58 0.92 20.24 3.72
C LYS A 58 1.46 20.70 2.39
N CYS A 59 2.40 21.64 2.41
CA CYS A 59 3.17 21.96 1.21
C CYS A 59 4.12 20.81 0.89
N VAL A 60 4.42 20.60 -0.39
CA VAL A 60 5.41 19.61 -0.83
C VAL A 60 6.75 19.85 -0.13
N CYS A 61 7.11 21.11 0.12
CA CYS A 61 8.31 21.50 0.84
C CYS A 61 8.38 20.89 2.25
N ASP A 62 7.26 20.97 2.98
CA ASP A 62 7.17 20.46 4.34
C ASP A 62 7.28 18.93 4.35
N ILE A 63 6.67 18.26 3.36
CA ILE A 63 6.65 16.80 3.26
C ILE A 63 8.07 16.26 3.05
N TRP A 64 8.83 16.78 2.06
CA TRP A 64 10.16 16.23 1.77
C TRP A 64 11.16 16.52 2.88
N GLN A 65 11.05 17.66 3.55
CA GLN A 65 11.88 18.00 4.70
C GLN A 65 11.55 17.14 5.92
N CYS A 66 10.26 16.96 6.23
CA CYS A 66 9.81 16.16 7.37
C CYS A 66 10.21 14.69 7.22
N LEU A 67 9.99 14.12 6.04
CA LEU A 67 10.30 12.71 5.76
C LEU A 67 11.79 12.45 5.44
N LYS A 68 12.59 13.51 5.28
CA LYS A 68 14.01 13.44 4.86
C LYS A 68 14.18 12.65 3.57
N LEU A 69 13.25 12.83 2.63
CA LEU A 69 13.25 12.19 1.32
C LEU A 69 13.70 13.19 0.24
N PRO A 70 14.28 12.70 -0.87
CA PRO A 70 14.52 13.53 -2.04
C PRO A 70 13.21 14.16 -2.56
N GLN A 71 13.23 15.45 -2.89
CA GLN A 71 12.05 16.17 -3.37
C GLN A 71 11.45 15.56 -4.65
N ASN A 72 12.30 15.04 -5.55
CA ASN A 72 11.84 14.36 -6.76
C ASN A 72 11.08 13.07 -6.46
N LEU A 73 11.50 12.32 -5.45
CA LEU A 73 10.81 11.12 -4.98
C LEU A 73 9.45 11.47 -4.38
N VAL A 74 9.39 12.48 -3.50
CA VAL A 74 8.12 12.96 -2.93
C VAL A 74 7.17 13.43 -4.04
N SER A 75 7.66 14.16 -5.04
CA SER A 75 6.85 14.63 -6.17
C SER A 75 6.30 13.47 -7.00
N HIS A 76 7.12 12.43 -7.23
CA HIS A 76 6.69 11.22 -7.90
C HIS A 76 5.60 10.50 -7.10
N ASP A 77 5.82 10.29 -5.80
CA ASP A 77 4.88 9.58 -4.94
C ASP A 77 3.55 10.32 -4.78
N LEU A 78 3.58 11.66 -4.66
CA LEU A 78 2.37 12.49 -4.66
C LEU A 78 1.61 12.39 -5.99
N ARG A 79 2.30 12.32 -7.13
CA ARG A 79 1.64 12.08 -8.43
C ARG A 79 0.96 10.73 -8.46
N VAL A 80 1.64 9.67 -8.02
CA VAL A 80 1.05 8.32 -7.96
C VAL A 80 -0.19 8.31 -7.05
N LEU A 81 -0.14 8.95 -5.88
CA LEU A 81 -1.28 9.05 -4.98
C LEU A 81 -2.45 9.81 -5.64
N LYS A 82 -2.15 10.92 -6.32
CA LYS A 82 -3.15 11.69 -7.07
C LYS A 82 -3.78 10.87 -8.20
N ASP A 83 -2.99 10.09 -8.93
CA ASP A 83 -3.47 9.22 -10.02
C ASP A 83 -4.35 8.06 -9.49
N LEU A 84 -4.21 7.72 -8.21
CA LEU A 84 -5.10 6.80 -7.47
C LEU A 84 -6.34 7.50 -6.88
N ASN A 85 -6.53 8.79 -7.13
CA ASN A 85 -7.60 9.62 -6.58
C ASN A 85 -7.58 9.69 -5.03
N LEU A 86 -6.39 9.79 -4.44
CA LEU A 86 -6.17 9.99 -3.00
C LEU A 86 -5.75 11.43 -2.67
#